data_AF-A0A1F5DN65-F1
#
_entry.id   AF-A0A1F5DN65-F1
#
_cell.length_a   1.000
_cell.length_b   1.000
_cell.length_c   1.000
_cell.angle_alpha   90.00
_cell.angle_beta   90.00
_cell.angle_gamma   90.00
#
_symmetry.space_group_name_H-M   'P 1'
#
loop_
_entity.id
_entity.type
_entity.pdbx_description
1 polymer ?
#
loop_
_entity_poly.entity_id
_entity_poly.type
_entity_poly.pdbx_seq_one_letter_code
_entity_poly.pdbx_strand_id
1 'polypeptide(L)'
;MPYIKPEDRPKYEKNLKELIEMIKAQPVDKMDGEVNYCVTRLLKGVYPPKYFNYNRAIGVLECIKLEFYRRMVGPYEDTKIKESGDV
;
A
#
# COMPACT_ATOMS: atom_id res chain seq x y z
N MET A 1 -1.37 -7.80 8.31
CA MET A 1 -1.58 -8.73 7.18
C MET A 1 -1.23 -10.15 7.62
N PRO A 2 -2.04 -11.16 7.28
CA PRO A 2 -1.81 -12.55 7.68
C PRO A 2 -0.67 -13.25 6.93
N TYR A 3 -0.11 -12.62 5.90
CA TYR A 3 0.86 -13.25 4.98
C TYR A 3 2.33 -13.16 5.42
N ILE A 4 2.66 -12.27 6.37
CA ILE A 4 4.01 -12.15 6.97
C ILE A 4 3.86 -12.24 8.48
N LYS A 5 4.57 -13.20 9.09
CA LYS A 5 4.56 -13.41 10.53
C LYS A 5 5.07 -12.15 11.25
N PRO A 6 4.52 -11.77 12.42
CA PRO A 6 4.95 -10.57 13.14
C PRO A 6 6.46 -10.45 13.33
N GLU A 7 7.13 -11.55 13.65
CA GLU A 7 8.58 -11.67 13.84
C GLU A 7 9.41 -11.39 12.57
N ASP A 8 8.82 -11.53 11.38
CA ASP A 8 9.48 -11.31 10.10
C ASP A 8 9.35 -9.86 9.58
N ARG A 9 8.48 -9.04 10.18
CA ARG A 9 8.22 -7.66 9.73
C ARG A 9 9.36 -6.67 10.04
N PRO A 10 10.03 -6.72 11.20
CA PRO A 10 11.02 -5.72 11.60
C PRO A 10 12.13 -5.46 10.60
N LYS A 11 12.50 -6.46 9.78
CA LYS A 11 13.54 -6.34 8.75
C LYS A 11 13.24 -5.29 7.68
N TYR A 12 11.99 -4.87 7.52
CA TYR A 12 11.59 -3.84 6.55
C TYR A 12 11.32 -2.48 7.19
N GLU A 13 11.05 -2.42 8.50
CA GLU A 13 10.50 -1.25 9.18
C GLU A 13 11.38 0.00 9.04
N LYS A 14 12.70 -0.15 9.19
CA LYS A 14 13.64 0.96 9.03
C LYS A 14 13.55 1.58 7.64
N ASN A 15 13.69 0.76 6.60
CA ASN A 15 13.70 1.24 5.21
C ASN A 15 12.32 1.76 4.78
N LEU A 16 11.23 1.14 5.25
CA LEU A 16 9.88 1.64 5.00
C LEU A 16 9.67 3.00 5.65
N LYS A 17 10.10 3.18 6.89
CA LYS A 17 10.01 4.46 7.59
C LYS A 17 10.76 5.55 6.82
N GLU A 18 12.01 5.29 6.43
CA GLU A 18 12.81 6.24 5.65
C GLU A 18 12.11 6.60 4.32
N LEU A 19 11.61 5.62 3.59
CA LEU A 19 10.89 5.85 2.33
C LEU A 19 9.61 6.67 2.51
N ILE A 20 8.82 6.36 3.55
CA ILE A 20 7.58 7.08 3.86
C ILE A 20 7.86 8.55 4.14
N GLU A 21 8.91 8.85 4.93
CA GLU A 21 9.26 10.23 5.25
C GLU A 21 9.78 10.99 4.02
N MET A 22 10.51 10.32 3.10
CA MET A 22 10.89 10.92 1.82
C MET A 22 9.68 11.29 0.95
N ILE A 23 8.67 10.41 0.89
CA ILE A 23 7.44 10.65 0.12
C ILE A 23 6.63 11.79 0.76
N LYS A 24 6.48 11.79 2.09
CA LYS A 24 5.75 12.84 2.82
C LYS A 24 6.39 14.23 2.72
N ALA A 25 7.71 14.29 2.47
CA ALA A 25 8.40 15.54 2.25
C ALA A 25 8.07 16.20 0.90
N GLN A 26 7.41 15.48 -0.03
CA GLN A 26 6.97 16.05 -1.30
C GLN A 26 5.64 16.81 -1.17
N PRO A 27 5.40 17.81 -2.04
CA PRO A 27 4.09 18.43 -2.19
C PRO A 27 2.97 17.39 -2.41
N VAL A 28 1.79 17.66 -1.87
CA VAL A 28 0.64 16.73 -1.92
C VAL A 28 0.27 16.36 -3.36
N ASP A 29 0.32 17.32 -4.29
CA ASP A 29 0.05 17.11 -5.72
C ASP A 29 1.07 16.20 -6.43
N LYS A 30 2.23 15.95 -5.80
CA LYS A 30 3.26 15.04 -6.32
C LYS A 30 3.32 13.70 -5.59
N MET A 31 2.75 13.64 -4.38
CA MET A 31 2.85 12.47 -3.50
C MET A 31 2.33 11.20 -4.18
N ASP A 32 1.22 11.29 -4.90
CA ASP A 32 0.62 10.15 -5.63
C ASP A 32 1.56 9.60 -6.71
N GLY A 33 2.28 10.50 -7.41
CA GLY A 33 3.27 10.14 -8.41
C GLY A 33 4.46 9.38 -7.80
N GLU A 34 4.95 9.83 -6.65
CA GLU A 34 6.04 9.17 -5.91
C GLU A 34 5.63 7.76 -5.45
N VAL A 35 4.43 7.63 -4.86
CA VAL A 35 3.90 6.32 -4.44
C VAL A 35 3.79 5.38 -5.63
N ASN A 36 3.22 5.86 -6.74
CA ASN A 36 3.10 5.06 -7.97
C ASN A 36 4.47 4.62 -8.51
N TYR A 37 5.46 5.52 -8.51
CA TYR A 37 6.82 5.20 -8.93
C TYR A 37 7.45 4.13 -8.04
N CYS A 38 7.40 4.31 -6.71
CA CYS A 38 7.96 3.37 -5.75
C CYS A 38 7.34 1.98 -5.86
N VAL A 39 6.01 1.89 -5.94
CA VAL A 39 5.30 0.61 -6.12
C VAL A 39 5.67 -0.02 -7.46
N THR A 40 5.69 0.75 -8.55
CA THR A 40 6.10 0.24 -9.87
C THR A 40 7.53 -0.30 -9.86
N ARG A 41 8.47 0.42 -9.22
CA ARG A 41 9.86 0.00 -9.07
C ARG A 41 9.99 -1.27 -8.22
N LEU A 42 9.23 -1.38 -7.13
CA LEU A 42 9.16 -2.59 -6.30
C LEU A 42 8.70 -3.79 -7.14
N LEU A 43 7.60 -3.64 -7.88
CA LEU A 43 7.07 -4.72 -8.71
C LEU A 43 8.06 -5.15 -9.80
N LYS A 44 8.69 -4.20 -10.49
CA LYS A 44 9.74 -4.51 -11.48
C LYS A 44 10.95 -5.23 -10.88
N GLY A 45 11.30 -4.93 -9.63
CA GLY A 45 12.41 -5.58 -8.93
C GLY A 45 12.09 -6.99 -8.43
N VAL A 46 10.83 -7.28 -8.09
CA VAL A 46 10.40 -8.56 -7.54
C VAL A 46 9.91 -9.54 -8.62
N TYR A 47 9.27 -9.04 -9.68
CA TYR A 47 8.60 -9.86 -10.69
C TYR A 47 9.33 -9.80 -12.04
N PRO A 48 10.09 -10.84 -12.44
CA PRO A 48 10.80 -10.84 -13.72
C PRO A 48 9.82 -10.93 -14.91
N PRO A 49 10.18 -10.39 -16.09
CA PRO A 49 9.28 -10.30 -17.23
C PRO A 49 8.72 -11.65 -17.70
N LYS A 50 7.45 -11.89 -17.37
CA LYS A 50 6.68 -13.07 -17.79
C LYS A 50 5.20 -12.82 -17.49
N TYR A 51 4.30 -13.16 -18.40
CA TYR A 51 2.85 -13.03 -18.17
C TYR A 51 2.40 -13.65 -16.85
N PHE A 52 2.92 -14.83 -16.51
CA PHE A 52 2.67 -15.47 -15.22
C PHE A 52 3.03 -14.57 -14.02
N ASN A 53 4.19 -13.90 -14.05
CA ASN A 53 4.63 -13.04 -12.96
C ASN A 53 3.84 -11.74 -12.91
N TYR A 54 3.47 -11.18 -14.06
CA TYR A 54 2.63 -9.98 -14.11
C TYR A 54 1.22 -10.26 -13.58
N ASN A 55 0.61 -11.39 -13.95
CA ASN A 55 -0.69 -11.78 -13.41
C ASN A 55 -0.63 -11.95 -11.88
N ARG A 56 0.47 -12.52 -11.35
CA ARG A 56 0.69 -12.60 -9.89
C ARG A 56 0.83 -11.22 -9.24
N ALA A 57 1.63 -10.33 -9.82
CA ALA A 57 1.82 -8.97 -9.32
C ALA A 57 0.50 -8.19 -9.27
N ILE A 58 -0.31 -8.27 -10.33
CA ILE A 58 -1.63 -7.64 -10.39
C ILE A 58 -2.56 -8.24 -9.33
N GLY A 59 -2.58 -9.56 -9.16
CA GLY A 59 -3.36 -10.22 -8.11
C GLY A 59 -3.00 -9.73 -6.70
N VAL A 60 -1.70 -9.54 -6.42
CA VAL A 60 -1.24 -8.98 -5.13
C VAL A 60 -1.70 -7.54 -4.95
N LEU A 61 -1.59 -6.69 -5.99
CA LEU A 61 -2.08 -5.31 -5.93
C LEU A 61 -3.59 -5.24 -5.67
N GLU A 62 -4.37 -6.12 -6.30
CA GLU A 62 -5.82 -6.18 -6.08
C GLU A 62 -6.15 -6.53 -4.63
N CYS A 63 -5.46 -7.54 -4.06
CA CYS A 63 -5.59 -7.88 -2.65
C CYS A 63 -5.18 -6.71 -1.73
N ILE A 64 -4.09 -5.99 -2.04
CA ILE A 64 -3.65 -4.82 -1.26
C ILE A 64 -4.75 -3.74 -1.25
N LYS A 65 -5.33 -3.42 -2.41
CA LYS A 65 -6.42 -2.44 -2.54
C LYS A 65 -7.63 -2.83 -1.69
N LEU A 66 -8.09 -4.06 -1.82
CA LEU A 66 -9.26 -4.58 -1.08
C LEU A 66 -9.00 -4.61 0.44
N GLU A 67 -7.80 -5.02 0.87
CA GLU A 67 -7.44 -5.01 2.29
C GLU A 67 -7.31 -3.60 2.86
N PHE A 68 -6.74 -2.65 2.10
CA PHE A 68 -6.65 -1.25 2.50
C PHE A 68 -8.04 -0.65 2.70
N TYR A 69 -8.96 -0.87 1.75
CA TYR A 69 -10.34 -0.41 1.90
C TYR A 69 -11.00 -1.02 3.14
N ARG A 70 -10.99 -2.36 3.27
CA ARG A 70 -11.64 -3.04 4.40
C ARG A 70 -11.08 -2.65 5.77
N ARG A 71 -9.77 -2.48 5.90
CA ARG A 71 -9.10 -2.32 7.21
C ARG A 71 -8.82 -0.87 7.59
N MET A 72 -8.70 0.02 6.62
CA MET A 72 -8.37 1.43 6.85
C MET A 72 -9.57 2.32 6.55
N VAL A 73 -10.17 2.18 5.36
CA VAL A 73 -11.25 3.06 4.89
C VAL A 73 -12.56 2.74 5.58
N GLY A 74 -13.00 1.47 5.63
CA GLY A 74 -14.26 1.08 6.26
C GLY A 74 -14.41 1.56 7.72
N PRO A 75 -13.44 1.32 8.62
CA PRO A 75 -13.52 1.83 9.99
C PRO A 75 -13.52 3.36 10.08
N TYR A 76 -12.87 4.04 9.14
CA TYR A 76 -12.90 5.49 9.05
C TYR A 76 -14.27 5.99 8.59
N GLU A 77 -14.88 5.35 7.60
CA GLU A 77 -16.26 5.62 7.16
C GLU A 77 -17.27 5.38 8.29
N ASP A 78 -17.15 4.28 9.04
CA ASP A 78 -17.99 4.02 10.23
C ASP A 78 -17.90 5.16 11.26
N THR A 79 -16.72 5.77 11.40
CA THR A 79 -16.51 6.93 12.27
C THR A 79 -17.20 8.16 11.69
N LYS A 80 -17.06 8.40 10.38
CA LYS A 80 -17.67 9.54 9.70
C LYS A 80 -19.18 9.47 9.65
N ILE A 81 -19.76 8.28 9.53
CA ILE A 81 -21.22 8.06 9.62
C ILE A 81 -21.75 8.50 10.98
N LYS A 82 -21.04 8.17 12.08
CA LYS A 82 -21.42 8.62 13.43
C LYS A 82 -21.32 10.13 13.61
N GLU A 83 -20.36 10.78 12.95
CA GLU A 83 -20.10 12.22 13.07
C GLU A 83 -21.02 13.08 12.19
N SER A 84 -21.27 12.64 10.96
CA SER A 84 -21.92 13.46 9.91
C SER A 84 -23.28 12.91 9.46
N GLY A 85 -23.71 11.78 10.01
CA GLY A 85 -24.85 11.02 9.51
C GLY A 85 -24.46 10.06 8.39
N ASP A 86 -25.31 9.07 8.17
CA ASP A 86 -25.24 8.22 6.98
C ASP A 86 -25.84 8.98 5.79
N VAL A 87 -25.49 8.54 4.57
CA VAL A 87 -26.02 9.12 3.32
C VAL A 87 -27.51 8.81 3.15
#